data_AF-A0A943K025-F1
#
_entry.id   AF-A0A943K025-F1
#
_cell.length_a   1.000
_cell.length_b   1.000
_cell.length_c   1.000
_cell.angle_alpha   90.00
_cell.angle_beta   90.00
_cell.angle_gamma   90.00
#
_symmetry.space_group_name_H-M   'P 1'
#
loop_
_entity.id
_entity.type
_entity.pdbx_description
1 polymer ?
#
loop_
_entity_poly.entity_id
_entity_poly.type
_entity_poly.pdbx_seq_one_letter_code
_entity_poly.pdbx_strand_id
1 'polypeptide(L)'
;SDLNSVEQIGDTDAINEAIGKGKFVLINDDDGVRIARGVNSLQKNDKEHTEDMKYITIVEAMDLIYEDIINTFKQVYLGRFKNSYDNQVLFISAINSYFRDLAREEILDPNYNNISFVDIEKQRETWIENGKLEATNWSDIQVKNNTFRTNVYLQANVKFLNAMEDLLFIVNM
;
A
#
# COMPACT_ATOMS: atom_id res chain seq x y z
N SER A 1 -8.09 13.78 -23.94
CA SER A 1 -9.06 14.79 -24.42
C SER A 1 -8.71 16.10 -23.77
N ASP A 2 -8.72 17.19 -24.53
CA ASP A 2 -8.45 18.51 -23.97
C ASP A 2 -9.57 18.94 -23.01
N LEU A 3 -9.24 19.75 -22.01
CA LEU A 3 -10.20 20.33 -21.08
C LEU A 3 -11.02 21.40 -21.80
N ASN A 4 -12.30 21.10 -22.08
CA ASN A 4 -13.19 22.02 -22.78
C ASN A 4 -13.70 23.18 -21.90
N SER A 5 -13.75 22.99 -20.58
CA SER A 5 -14.14 24.01 -19.60
C SER A 5 -13.71 23.60 -18.18
N VAL A 6 -13.58 24.57 -17.27
CA VAL A 6 -13.34 24.35 -15.83
C VAL A 6 -14.37 25.13 -15.01
N GLU A 7 -14.77 24.58 -13.86
CA GLU A 7 -15.64 25.25 -12.90
C GLU A 7 -14.78 26.06 -11.93
N GLN A 8 -15.08 27.35 -11.76
CA GLN A 8 -14.39 28.18 -10.77
C GLN A 8 -14.89 27.79 -9.38
N ILE A 9 -13.96 27.34 -8.53
CA ILE A 9 -14.23 27.09 -7.11
C ILE A 9 -14.05 28.41 -6.35
N GLY A 10 -14.89 28.63 -5.33
CA GLY A 10 -14.97 29.86 -4.56
C GLY A 10 -13.75 30.13 -3.67
N ASP A 11 -14.00 30.38 -2.39
CA ASP A 11 -12.95 30.66 -1.40
C ASP A 11 -12.26 29.38 -0.89
N THR A 12 -11.33 29.55 0.04
CA THR A 12 -10.56 28.46 0.66
C THR A 12 -11.47 27.39 1.30
N ASP A 13 -12.60 27.77 1.88
CA ASP A 13 -13.54 26.82 2.48
C ASP A 13 -14.21 25.95 1.40
N ALA A 14 -14.64 26.56 0.30
CA ALA A 14 -15.18 25.83 -0.85
C ALA A 14 -14.14 24.90 -1.49
N ILE A 15 -12.86 25.32 -1.54
CA ILE A 15 -11.75 24.49 -2.02
C ILE A 15 -11.56 23.27 -1.10
N ASN A 16 -11.49 23.48 0.22
CA ASN A 16 -11.35 22.40 1.19
C ASN A 16 -12.53 21.42 1.15
N GLU A 17 -13.76 21.92 0.99
CA GLU A 17 -14.94 21.06 0.83
C GLU A 17 -14.87 20.23 -0.47
N ALA A 18 -14.42 20.83 -1.57
CA ALA A 18 -14.23 20.13 -2.83
C ALA A 18 -13.17 19.02 -2.73
N ILE A 19 -12.03 19.32 -2.10
CA ILE A 19 -10.96 18.35 -1.82
C ILE A 19 -11.49 17.21 -0.94
N GLY A 20 -12.22 17.52 0.13
CA GLY A 20 -12.85 16.51 1.00
C GLY A 20 -13.87 15.61 0.28
N LYS A 21 -14.41 16.06 -0.84
CA LYS A 21 -15.26 15.28 -1.75
C LYS A 21 -14.47 14.55 -2.85
N GLY A 22 -13.15 14.48 -2.75
CA GLY A 22 -12.28 13.79 -3.72
C GLY A 22 -12.20 14.49 -5.07
N LYS A 23 -12.37 15.82 -5.11
CA LYS A 23 -12.17 16.60 -6.34
C LYS A 23 -10.72 17.04 -6.44
N PHE A 24 -10.13 16.86 -7.62
CA PHE A 24 -8.83 17.41 -7.96
C PHE A 24 -8.97 18.89 -8.32
N VAL A 25 -8.41 19.78 -7.50
CA VAL A 25 -8.62 21.23 -7.60
C VAL A 25 -7.34 21.95 -8.02
N LEU A 26 -7.47 22.89 -8.96
CA LEU A 26 -6.43 23.85 -9.32
C LEU A 26 -6.71 25.21 -8.68
N ILE A 27 -5.66 25.85 -8.16
CA ILE A 27 -5.73 27.18 -7.56
C ILE A 27 -4.77 28.13 -8.26
N ASN A 28 -5.15 29.39 -8.37
CA ASN A 28 -4.23 30.45 -8.77
C ASN A 28 -3.48 30.92 -7.51
N ASP A 29 -2.17 30.75 -7.53
CA ASP A 29 -1.25 31.25 -6.52
C ASP A 29 -0.41 32.40 -7.11
N ASP A 30 0.37 33.10 -6.28
CA ASP A 30 1.16 34.27 -6.69
C ASP A 30 2.15 33.96 -7.83
N ASP A 31 2.65 32.72 -7.88
CA ASP A 31 3.59 32.23 -8.90
C ASP A 31 2.91 31.48 -10.06
N GLY A 32 1.57 31.45 -10.13
CA GLY A 32 0.80 30.79 -11.20
C GLY A 32 -0.15 29.71 -10.71
N VAL A 33 -0.61 28.84 -11.62
CA VAL A 33 -1.58 27.77 -11.31
C VAL A 33 -0.89 26.60 -10.60
N ARG A 34 -1.44 26.17 -9.47
CA ARG A 34 -0.96 25.02 -8.69
C ARG A 34 -2.08 24.02 -8.40
N ILE A 35 -1.70 22.81 -8.05
CA ILE A 35 -2.63 21.80 -7.52
C ILE A 35 -2.87 22.14 -6.05
N ALA A 36 -4.14 22.21 -5.64
CA ALA A 36 -4.48 22.54 -4.25
C ALA A 36 -4.09 21.42 -3.28
N ARG A 37 -4.39 20.16 -3.66
CA ARG A 37 -4.00 18.94 -2.94
C ARG A 37 -4.08 17.74 -3.89
N GLY A 38 -3.10 16.85 -3.82
CA GLY A 38 -3.04 15.64 -4.64
C GLY A 38 -3.99 14.53 -4.15
N VAL A 39 -5.32 14.72 -4.28
CA VAL A 39 -6.33 13.72 -3.92
C VAL A 39 -6.91 12.99 -5.14
N ASN A 40 -7.33 11.75 -4.94
CA ASN A 40 -8.15 10.99 -5.87
C ASN A 40 -9.64 11.05 -5.48
N SER A 41 -10.49 10.31 -6.20
CA SER A 41 -11.94 10.34 -6.03
C SER A 41 -12.49 9.48 -4.89
N LEU A 42 -11.64 8.87 -4.06
CA LEU A 42 -12.07 8.04 -2.94
C LEU A 42 -12.73 8.91 -1.86
N GLN A 43 -14.02 8.66 -1.59
CA GLN A 43 -14.77 9.43 -0.59
C GLN A 43 -15.02 8.66 0.70
N LYS A 44 -15.14 7.34 0.63
CA LYS A 44 -15.51 6.49 1.75
C LYS A 44 -14.42 5.47 2.03
N ASN A 45 -14.04 5.38 3.29
CA ASN A 45 -13.11 4.37 3.77
C ASN A 45 -13.89 3.12 4.16
N ASP A 46 -13.24 1.97 4.05
CA ASP A 46 -13.77 0.69 4.49
C ASP A 46 -12.63 -0.21 4.99
N LYS A 47 -12.82 -1.53 4.98
CA LYS A 47 -11.79 -2.48 5.43
C LYS A 47 -10.61 -2.59 4.46
N GLU A 48 -10.83 -2.27 3.19
CA GLU A 48 -9.85 -2.40 2.11
C GLU A 48 -9.24 -1.03 1.76
N HIS A 49 -9.97 0.06 2.00
CA HIS A 49 -9.58 1.43 1.66
C HIS A 49 -9.39 2.29 2.91
N THR A 50 -8.16 2.71 3.17
CA THR A 50 -7.81 3.59 4.30
C THR A 50 -7.92 5.08 3.91
N GLU A 51 -7.88 5.99 4.90
CA GLU A 51 -7.89 7.43 4.63
C GLU A 51 -6.68 7.88 3.80
N ASP A 52 -5.50 7.30 4.05
CA ASP A 52 -4.27 7.63 3.32
C ASP A 52 -4.36 7.28 1.83
N MET A 53 -5.21 6.31 1.46
CA MET A 53 -5.45 5.95 0.06
C MET A 53 -6.24 7.00 -0.72
N LYS A 54 -6.70 8.08 -0.09
CA LYS A 54 -7.25 9.24 -0.81
C LYS A 54 -6.18 10.07 -1.51
N TYR A 55 -4.92 9.93 -1.12
CA TYR A 55 -3.82 10.71 -1.67
C TYR A 55 -3.18 9.99 -2.86
N ILE A 56 -2.97 10.72 -3.95
CA ILE A 56 -2.39 10.19 -5.19
C ILE A 56 -0.99 9.63 -4.93
N THR A 57 -0.13 10.38 -4.22
CA THR A 57 1.24 9.94 -3.88
C THR A 57 1.26 8.59 -3.15
N ILE A 58 0.31 8.35 -2.25
CA ILE A 58 0.21 7.10 -1.50
C ILE A 58 -0.19 5.95 -2.42
N VAL A 59 -1.21 6.15 -3.25
CA VAL A 59 -1.67 5.13 -4.20
C VAL A 59 -0.60 4.82 -5.25
N GLU A 60 0.12 5.83 -5.76
CA GLU A 60 1.23 5.62 -6.69
C GLU A 60 2.34 4.78 -6.09
N ALA A 61 2.70 5.03 -4.81
CA ALA A 61 3.69 4.21 -4.11
C ALA A 61 3.18 2.78 -3.88
N MET A 62 1.89 2.59 -3.59
CA MET A 62 1.28 1.27 -3.47
C MET A 62 1.33 0.50 -4.79
N ASP A 63 0.97 1.16 -5.88
CA ASP A 63 0.97 0.57 -7.23
C ASP A 63 2.39 0.20 -7.66
N LEU A 64 3.37 1.09 -7.43
CA LEU A 64 4.79 0.83 -7.69
C LEU A 64 5.27 -0.45 -6.98
N ILE A 65 5.02 -0.54 -5.67
CA ILE A 65 5.40 -1.71 -4.87
C ILE A 65 4.73 -2.97 -5.41
N TYR A 66 3.43 -2.89 -5.73
CA TYR A 66 2.68 -4.02 -6.24
C TYR A 66 3.26 -4.53 -7.57
N GLU A 67 3.49 -3.63 -8.52
CA GLU A 67 4.06 -3.95 -9.83
C GLU A 67 5.46 -4.55 -9.70
N ASP A 68 6.35 -3.93 -8.92
CA ASP A 68 7.74 -4.39 -8.75
C ASP A 68 7.81 -5.78 -8.11
N ILE A 69 7.00 -6.04 -7.07
CA ILE A 69 6.94 -7.35 -6.41
C ILE A 69 6.40 -8.41 -7.38
N ILE A 70 5.32 -8.12 -8.10
CA ILE A 70 4.72 -9.05 -9.07
C ILE A 70 5.68 -9.33 -10.23
N ASN A 71 6.37 -8.31 -10.73
CA ASN A 71 7.36 -8.45 -11.79
C ASN A 71 8.53 -9.31 -11.32
N THR A 72 9.05 -9.04 -10.12
CA THR A 72 10.11 -9.86 -9.50
C THR A 72 9.68 -11.32 -9.35
N PHE A 73 8.47 -11.57 -8.85
CA PHE A 73 7.92 -12.92 -8.74
C PHE A 73 7.88 -13.63 -10.09
N LYS A 74 7.31 -12.98 -11.12
CA LYS A 74 7.19 -13.53 -12.48
C LYS A 74 8.54 -13.82 -13.13
N GLN A 75 9.51 -12.92 -12.98
CA GLN A 75 10.79 -13.02 -13.66
C GLN A 75 11.77 -13.96 -12.97
N VAL A 76 11.77 -14.02 -11.63
CA VAL A 76 12.80 -14.72 -10.85
C VAL A 76 12.29 -16.02 -10.26
N TYR A 77 11.05 -16.06 -9.74
CA TYR A 77 10.58 -17.19 -8.93
C TYR A 77 9.61 -18.12 -9.65
N LEU A 78 8.71 -17.55 -10.46
CA LEU A 78 7.61 -18.27 -11.12
C LEU A 78 8.16 -19.43 -11.98
N GLY A 79 7.73 -20.65 -11.65
CA GLY A 79 8.12 -21.88 -12.34
C GLY A 79 9.57 -22.33 -12.14
N ARG A 80 10.43 -21.50 -11.54
CA ARG A 80 11.85 -21.77 -11.31
C ARG A 80 12.14 -22.35 -9.92
N PHE A 81 11.32 -21.98 -8.93
CA PHE A 81 11.47 -22.45 -7.55
C PHE A 81 10.32 -23.39 -7.18
N LYS A 82 10.62 -24.43 -6.40
CA LYS A 82 9.59 -25.28 -5.78
C LYS A 82 8.97 -24.52 -4.61
N ASN A 83 7.67 -24.68 -4.40
CA ASN A 83 6.96 -24.04 -3.30
C ASN A 83 7.29 -24.72 -1.96
N SER A 84 8.49 -24.50 -1.44
CA SER A 84 8.88 -24.82 -0.07
C SER A 84 8.94 -23.54 0.76
N TYR A 85 8.78 -23.65 2.08
CA TYR A 85 8.87 -22.50 2.96
C TYR A 85 10.23 -21.79 2.82
N ASP A 86 11.34 -22.53 2.72
CA ASP A 86 12.67 -21.94 2.50
C ASP A 86 12.73 -21.08 1.22
N ASN A 87 12.13 -21.55 0.13
CA ASN A 87 12.07 -20.79 -1.12
C ASN A 87 11.13 -19.58 -1.01
N GLN A 88 10.03 -19.68 -0.27
CA GLN A 88 9.20 -18.52 0.05
C GLN A 88 9.99 -17.50 0.88
N VAL A 89 10.80 -17.95 1.85
CA VAL A 89 11.67 -17.07 2.66
C VAL A 89 12.72 -16.37 1.80
N LEU A 90 13.25 -17.01 0.75
CA LEU A 90 14.11 -16.33 -0.23
C LEU A 90 13.40 -15.18 -0.92
N PHE A 91 12.14 -15.36 -1.31
CA PHE A 91 11.35 -14.29 -1.94
C PHE A 91 10.97 -13.19 -0.95
N ILE A 92 10.51 -13.55 0.25
CA ILE A 92 10.24 -12.61 1.35
C ILE A 92 11.48 -11.78 1.68
N SER A 93 12.66 -12.40 1.69
CA SER A 93 13.93 -11.69 1.94
C SER A 93 14.27 -10.68 0.85
N ALA A 94 13.96 -10.99 -0.41
CA ALA A 94 14.12 -10.07 -1.53
C ALA A 94 13.16 -8.87 -1.40
N ILE A 95 11.88 -9.13 -1.10
CA ILE A 95 10.88 -8.07 -0.84
C ILE A 95 11.32 -7.18 0.34
N ASN A 96 11.76 -7.79 1.44
CA ASN A 96 12.23 -7.03 2.61
C ASN A 96 13.50 -6.23 2.33
N SER A 97 14.31 -6.63 1.35
CA SER A 97 15.42 -5.81 0.89
C SER A 97 14.95 -4.60 0.10
N TYR A 98 14.01 -4.82 -0.82
CA TYR A 98 13.39 -3.74 -1.58
C TYR A 98 12.69 -2.72 -0.66
N PHE A 99 11.96 -3.15 0.37
CA PHE A 99 11.39 -2.23 1.37
C PHE A 99 12.43 -1.39 2.11
N ARG A 100 13.63 -1.94 2.36
CA ARG A 100 14.73 -1.14 2.94
C ARG A 100 15.26 -0.09 1.97
N ASP A 101 15.23 -0.37 0.67
CA ASP A 101 15.66 0.59 -0.35
C ASP A 101 14.63 1.72 -0.46
N LEU A 102 13.33 1.40 -0.53
CA LEU A 102 12.25 2.38 -0.50
C LEU A 102 12.23 3.25 0.77
N ALA A 103 12.61 2.68 1.91
CA ALA A 103 12.74 3.42 3.15
C ALA A 103 13.90 4.43 3.13
N ARG A 104 14.99 4.15 2.38
CA ARG A 104 16.09 5.11 2.18
C ARG A 104 15.70 6.23 1.22
N GLU A 105 14.78 5.95 0.31
CA GLU A 105 14.23 6.93 -0.65
C GLU A 105 13.06 7.73 -0.07
N GLU A 106 12.76 7.57 1.23
CA GLU A 106 11.66 8.25 1.93
C GLU A 106 10.27 8.00 1.31
N ILE A 107 10.11 6.90 0.57
CA ILE A 107 8.80 6.41 0.11
C ILE A 107 8.10 5.69 1.27
N LEU A 108 8.85 4.85 1.99
CA LEU A 108 8.40 4.22 3.24
C LEU A 108 9.07 4.89 4.45
N ASP A 109 8.38 4.90 5.58
CA ASP A 109 8.92 5.47 6.83
C ASP A 109 10.09 4.60 7.33
N PRO A 110 11.33 5.14 7.40
CA PRO A 110 12.49 4.39 7.83
C PRO A 110 12.45 3.97 9.30
N ASN A 111 11.58 4.58 10.11
CA ASN A 111 11.38 4.23 11.51
C ASN A 111 10.29 3.17 11.71
N TYR A 112 9.57 2.79 10.65
CA TYR A 112 8.57 1.74 10.70
C TYR A 112 9.20 0.36 10.42
N ASN A 113 8.61 -0.70 11.00
CA ASN A 113 9.02 -2.06 10.70
C ASN A 113 8.39 -2.53 9.37
N ASN A 114 8.89 -2.00 8.26
CA ASN A 114 8.42 -2.36 6.91
C ASN A 114 8.83 -3.80 6.58
N ILE A 115 7.88 -4.73 6.64
CA ILE A 115 8.16 -6.16 6.54
C ILE A 115 7.07 -6.94 5.80
N SER A 116 7.51 -7.90 4.98
CA SER A 116 6.69 -8.94 4.38
C SER A 116 6.88 -10.27 5.10
N PHE A 117 5.82 -11.07 5.14
CA PHE A 117 5.76 -12.36 5.82
C PHE A 117 4.68 -13.26 5.19
N VAL A 118 4.69 -14.54 5.54
CA VAL A 118 3.61 -15.48 5.14
C VAL A 118 2.32 -15.07 5.81
N ASP A 119 1.25 -14.93 5.03
CA ASP A 119 -0.10 -14.77 5.55
C ASP A 119 -0.58 -16.10 6.16
N ILE A 120 -0.36 -16.23 7.48
CA ILE A 120 -0.65 -17.44 8.25
C ILE A 120 -2.16 -17.69 8.26
N GLU A 121 -2.96 -16.63 8.41
CA GLU A 121 -4.41 -16.75 8.49
C GLU A 121 -4.95 -17.27 7.16
N LYS A 122 -4.60 -16.61 6.05
CA LYS A 122 -5.07 -17.02 4.72
C LYS A 122 -4.60 -18.43 4.33
N GLN A 123 -3.35 -18.77 4.64
CA GLN A 123 -2.83 -20.11 4.33
C GLN A 123 -3.52 -21.18 5.19
N ARG A 124 -3.82 -20.89 6.46
CA ARG A 124 -4.56 -21.79 7.35
C ARG A 124 -5.98 -22.00 6.86
N GLU A 125 -6.70 -20.93 6.57
CA GLU A 125 -8.07 -20.97 6.03
C GLU A 125 -8.12 -21.81 4.76
N THR A 126 -7.17 -21.59 3.84
CA THR A 126 -7.08 -22.35 2.59
C THR A 126 -6.98 -23.87 2.84
N TRP A 127 -6.20 -24.30 3.83
CA TRP A 127 -6.11 -25.73 4.17
C TRP A 127 -7.41 -26.28 4.75
N ILE A 128 -8.06 -25.53 5.64
CA ILE A 128 -9.33 -25.90 6.26
C ILE A 128 -10.41 -26.05 5.17
N GLU A 129 -10.52 -25.08 4.27
CA GLU A 129 -11.45 -25.08 3.14
C GLU A 129 -11.20 -26.25 2.17
N ASN A 130 -9.96 -26.75 2.11
CA ASN A 130 -9.57 -27.89 1.28
C ASN A 130 -9.56 -29.22 2.05
N GLY A 131 -10.27 -29.31 3.19
CA GLY A 131 -10.55 -30.55 3.91
C GLY A 131 -9.53 -30.93 4.98
N LYS A 132 -8.49 -30.12 5.22
CA LYS A 132 -7.55 -30.30 6.33
C LYS A 132 -7.98 -29.54 7.57
N LEU A 133 -9.01 -30.05 8.25
CA LEU A 133 -9.56 -29.42 9.46
C LEU A 133 -8.53 -29.34 10.61
N GLU A 134 -7.53 -30.22 10.61
CA GLU A 134 -6.43 -30.19 11.59
C GLU A 134 -5.59 -28.91 11.53
N ALA A 135 -5.63 -28.18 10.41
CA ALA A 135 -4.93 -26.91 10.25
C ALA A 135 -5.40 -25.83 11.24
N THR A 136 -6.63 -25.95 11.76
CA THR A 136 -7.15 -25.08 12.83
C THR A 136 -6.22 -25.02 14.04
N ASN A 137 -5.60 -26.16 14.37
CA ASN A 137 -4.74 -26.33 15.55
C ASN A 137 -3.24 -26.26 15.22
N TRP A 138 -2.87 -25.93 13.98
CA TRP A 138 -1.48 -25.76 13.63
C TRP A 138 -0.90 -24.51 14.29
N SER A 139 0.32 -24.65 14.81
CA SER A 139 1.17 -23.50 15.13
C SER A 139 1.57 -22.74 13.87
N ASP A 140 1.95 -21.48 14.01
CA ASP A 140 2.36 -20.63 12.88
C ASP A 140 3.50 -21.23 12.08
N ILE A 141 4.45 -21.90 12.76
CA ILE A 141 5.55 -22.59 12.09
C ILE A 141 5.07 -23.81 11.31
N GLN A 142 4.06 -24.54 11.81
CA GLN A 142 3.44 -25.63 11.06
C GLN A 142 2.69 -25.09 9.84
N VAL A 143 1.94 -24.00 9.97
CA VAL A 143 1.27 -23.37 8.83
C VAL A 143 2.28 -22.99 7.76
N LYS A 144 3.35 -22.27 8.14
CA LYS A 144 4.43 -21.84 7.23
C LYS A 144 5.08 -23.01 6.48
N ASN A 145 5.39 -24.10 7.20
CA ASN A 145 6.01 -25.28 6.60
C ASN A 145 5.04 -26.12 5.75
N ASN A 146 3.74 -26.03 6.00
CA ASN A 146 2.71 -26.66 5.17
C ASN A 146 2.30 -25.71 4.03
N THR A 147 3.20 -25.49 3.08
CA THR A 147 2.93 -24.71 1.86
C THR A 147 1.78 -25.29 1.04
N PHE A 148 0.94 -24.45 0.45
CA PHE A 148 -0.26 -24.92 -0.26
C PHE A 148 -0.05 -25.04 -1.78
N ARG A 149 0.22 -26.26 -2.26
CA ARG A 149 0.30 -26.58 -3.70
C ARG A 149 1.23 -25.59 -4.43
N THR A 150 0.72 -24.88 -5.44
CA THR A 150 1.43 -23.84 -6.20
C THR A 150 1.20 -22.43 -5.66
N ASN A 151 0.32 -22.26 -4.67
CA ASN A 151 -0.05 -20.95 -4.17
C ASN A 151 0.92 -20.50 -3.08
N VAL A 152 1.24 -19.21 -3.10
CA VAL A 152 2.08 -18.54 -2.12
C VAL A 152 1.25 -17.40 -1.55
N TYR A 153 1.04 -17.40 -0.23
CA TYR A 153 0.24 -16.40 0.47
C TYR A 153 1.14 -15.52 1.32
N LEU A 154 1.38 -14.29 0.87
CA LEU A 154 2.20 -13.32 1.58
C LEU A 154 1.37 -12.08 1.91
N GLN A 155 1.72 -11.46 3.02
CA GLN A 155 1.24 -10.15 3.43
C GLN A 155 2.44 -9.25 3.73
N ALA A 156 2.25 -7.96 3.58
CA ALA A 156 3.22 -6.95 4.02
C ALA A 156 2.56 -5.96 4.98
N ASN A 157 3.36 -5.48 5.92
CA ASN A 157 3.04 -4.36 6.78
C ASN A 157 4.07 -3.27 6.53
N VAL A 158 3.62 -2.14 5.98
CA VAL A 158 4.47 -1.02 5.57
C VAL A 158 3.79 0.29 5.95
N LYS A 159 4.58 1.35 6.11
CA LYS A 159 4.06 2.69 6.34
C LYS A 159 4.60 3.62 5.27
N PHE A 160 3.72 4.12 4.40
CA PHE A 160 4.06 5.11 3.40
C PHE A 160 4.23 6.49 4.04
N LEU A 161 5.20 7.26 3.55
CA LEU A 161 5.32 8.68 3.89
C LEU A 161 4.45 9.49 2.93
N ASN A 162 3.84 10.54 3.47
CA ASN A 162 3.06 11.50 2.70
C ASN A 162 3.68 12.90 2.83
N ALA A 163 3.22 13.83 2.00
CA ALA A 163 3.62 15.23 2.09
C ALA A 163 3.09 15.88 3.38
N MET A 164 3.91 16.75 3.98
CA MET A 164 3.49 17.59 5.11
C MET A 164 2.73 18.81 4.60
N GLU A 165 1.41 18.68 4.43
CA GLU A 165 0.57 19.76 3.89
C GLU A 165 -0.23 20.53 4.95
N ASP A 166 -0.40 19.96 6.14
CA ASP A 166 -1.19 20.53 7.23
C ASP A 166 -0.31 20.78 8.47
N LEU A 167 -0.37 21.99 9.03
CA LEU A 167 0.36 22.37 10.26
C LEU A 167 -0.57 23.06 11.25
N LEU A 168 -0.78 22.43 12.39
CA LEU A 168 -1.35 23.07 13.58
C LEU A 168 -0.24 23.26 14.60
N PHE A 169 0.16 24.51 14.85
CA PHE A 169 1.18 24.86 15.83
C PHE A 169 0.57 25.73 16.94
N ILE A 170 0.44 25.17 18.13
CA ILE A 170 -0.15 25.84 19.30
C ILE A 170 0.97 26.17 20.29
N VAL A 171 1.08 27.44 20.66
CA VAL A 171 1.98 27.90 21.73
C VAL A 171 1.12 28.26 22.94
N ASN A 172 1.36 27.58 24.06
CA ASN A 172 0.73 27.88 25.34
C ASN A 172 1.75 28.58 26.26
N MET A 173 1.26 29.46 27.13
CA MET A 173 2.05 30.10 28.20
C MET A 173 1.91 29.37 29.52
#